data_AF-A0AAE3EA45-F1
#
_entry.id   AF-A0AAE3EA45-F1
#
_cell.length_a   1.000
_cell.length_b   1.000
_cell.length_c   1.000
_cell.angle_alpha   90.00
_cell.angle_beta   90.00
_cell.angle_gamma   90.00
#
_symmetry.space_group_name_H-M   'P 1'
#
loop_
_entity.id
_entity.type
_entity.pdbx_description
1 polymer ?
#
loop_
_entity_poly.entity_id
_entity_poly.type
_entity_poly.pdbx_seq_one_letter_code
_entity_poly.pdbx_strand_id
1 'polypeptide(L)'
;MENRKINRRIKAVFRTCLEQWKGELLTPRTYMGYLVGISMVLIIAGNYMGYANGRNVQIFEPVIIALSDPSYSIFIMLGLLLTLLDAPFINARTPYLVTRGSRKSWYSGTLFYMYTQIIVYYALIFAATVATGFSRMYLRNSWSVMAYRLATQRPMDALEIWGLDFDASALISVLSPARVFLILMCLQILYSAVLLTTAYVINMNHRNSAGNFAALLLHLVGVVIYKSVGFGFLKKLSLYQRSQITKYTVTESGIVGFVDNVLIYLIVTAVILAAGRIILKHMDYNTGRAGREL
;
A
#
# COMPACT_ATOMS: atom_id res chain seq x y z
N MET A 1 -39.16 -1.92 -7.49
CA MET A 1 -38.95 -1.14 -6.25
C MET A 1 -37.56 -1.36 -5.63
N GLU A 2 -37.06 -2.60 -5.66
CA GLU A 2 -35.74 -3.00 -5.13
C GLU A 2 -34.55 -2.34 -5.83
N ASN A 3 -34.55 -2.28 -7.17
CA ASN A 3 -33.51 -1.58 -7.95
C ASN A 3 -33.36 -0.09 -7.57
N ARG A 4 -34.47 0.59 -7.23
CA ARG A 4 -34.41 2.00 -6.76
C ARG A 4 -33.73 2.10 -5.40
N LYS A 5 -33.92 1.13 -4.50
CA LYS A 5 -33.25 1.10 -3.18
C LYS A 5 -31.76 0.81 -3.32
N ILE A 6 -31.39 -0.14 -4.18
CA ILE A 6 -29.98 -0.46 -4.49
C ILE A 6 -29.27 0.76 -5.07
N ASN A 7 -29.85 1.41 -6.08
CA ASN A 7 -29.27 2.61 -6.69
C ASN A 7 -29.09 3.75 -5.69
N ARG A 8 -30.03 3.94 -4.75
CA ARG A 8 -29.88 4.94 -3.68
C ARG A 8 -28.71 4.61 -2.75
N ARG A 9 -28.53 3.34 -2.37
CA ARG A 9 -27.40 2.90 -1.51
C ARG A 9 -26.06 3.07 -2.21
N ILE A 10 -25.96 2.71 -3.48
CA ILE A 10 -24.74 2.89 -4.30
C ILE A 10 -24.39 4.38 -4.39
N LYS A 11 -25.37 5.24 -4.73
CA LYS A 11 -25.17 6.69 -4.75
C LYS A 11 -24.71 7.24 -3.40
N ALA A 12 -25.23 6.72 -2.28
CA ALA A 12 -24.80 7.11 -0.95
C ALA A 12 -23.33 6.72 -0.67
N VAL A 13 -22.92 5.51 -1.06
CA VAL A 13 -21.52 5.05 -0.94
C VAL A 13 -20.57 5.96 -1.72
N PHE A 14 -20.88 6.24 -2.99
CA PHE A 14 -20.07 7.14 -3.82
C PHE A 14 -20.03 8.57 -3.27
N ARG A 15 -21.17 9.09 -2.81
CA ARG A 15 -21.21 10.41 -2.17
C ARG A 15 -20.33 10.44 -0.94
N THR A 16 -20.42 9.46 -0.04
CA THR A 16 -19.55 9.40 1.14
C THR A 16 -18.07 9.37 0.73
N CYS A 17 -17.70 8.52 -0.23
CA CYS A 17 -16.32 8.47 -0.73
C CYS A 17 -15.83 9.84 -1.25
N LEU A 18 -16.64 10.51 -2.08
CA LEU A 18 -16.30 11.83 -2.62
C LEU A 18 -16.17 12.90 -1.53
N GLU A 19 -17.05 12.88 -0.53
CA GLU A 19 -16.96 13.81 0.60
C GLU A 19 -15.70 13.56 1.44
N GLN A 20 -15.30 12.29 1.64
CA GLN A 20 -14.03 11.98 2.32
C GLN A 20 -12.83 12.47 1.50
N TRP A 21 -12.80 12.23 0.18
CA TRP A 21 -11.76 12.80 -0.68
C TRP A 21 -11.65 14.32 -0.51
N LYS A 22 -12.77 15.05 -0.65
CA LYS A 22 -12.78 16.52 -0.51
C LYS A 22 -12.35 16.99 0.88
N GLY A 23 -12.72 16.26 1.93
CA GLY A 23 -12.40 16.61 3.30
C GLY A 23 -10.95 16.34 3.69
N GLU A 24 -10.39 15.23 3.20
CA GLU A 24 -9.10 14.71 3.69
C GLU A 24 -7.91 15.08 2.80
N LEU A 25 -8.11 15.37 1.51
CA LEU A 25 -7.02 15.64 0.54
C LEU A 25 -5.98 16.66 1.02
N LEU A 26 -6.42 17.74 1.65
CA LEU A 26 -5.57 18.87 2.07
C LEU A 26 -5.29 18.88 3.56
N THR A 27 -5.61 17.80 4.29
CA THR A 27 -5.27 17.71 5.70
C THR A 27 -3.75 17.59 5.87
N PRO A 28 -3.15 18.23 6.91
CA PRO A 28 -1.74 18.13 7.24
C PRO A 28 -1.17 16.72 7.16
N ARG A 29 -1.88 15.81 7.81
CA ARG A 29 -1.58 14.40 7.85
C ARG A 29 -1.48 13.76 6.45
N THR A 30 -2.45 14.04 5.59
CA THR A 30 -2.55 13.40 4.27
C THR A 30 -1.40 13.82 3.37
N TYR A 31 -1.12 15.14 3.24
CA TYR A 31 0.00 15.56 2.40
C TYR A 31 1.35 15.16 3.01
N MET A 32 1.51 15.12 4.34
CA MET A 32 2.74 14.62 4.98
C MET A 32 2.99 13.15 4.64
N GLY A 33 1.95 12.30 4.65
CA GLY A 33 2.07 10.89 4.27
C GLY A 33 2.48 10.70 2.81
N TYR A 34 1.92 11.51 1.90
CA TYR A 34 2.37 11.55 0.50
C TYR A 34 3.82 12.00 0.37
N LEU A 35 4.22 13.07 1.07
CA LEU A 35 5.60 13.57 1.06
C LEU A 35 6.58 12.51 1.52
N VAL A 36 6.33 11.81 2.63
CA VAL A 36 7.21 10.73 3.12
C VAL A 36 7.38 9.65 2.05
N GLY A 37 6.29 9.19 1.45
CA GLY A 37 6.34 8.18 0.39
C GLY A 37 7.14 8.62 -0.83
N ILE A 38 6.79 9.80 -1.35
CA ILE A 38 7.41 10.37 -2.54
C ILE A 38 8.89 10.66 -2.28
N SER A 39 9.26 11.22 -1.14
CA SER A 39 10.66 11.45 -0.79
C SER A 39 11.47 10.16 -0.78
N MET A 40 10.94 9.09 -0.15
CA MET A 40 11.63 7.79 -0.11
C MET A 40 11.81 7.18 -1.50
N VAL A 41 10.77 7.25 -2.34
CA VAL A 41 10.87 6.72 -3.71
C VAL A 41 11.78 7.55 -4.61
N LEU A 42 11.82 8.88 -4.41
CA LEU A 42 12.70 9.78 -5.16
C LEU A 42 14.18 9.56 -4.79
N ILE A 43 14.48 9.32 -3.51
CA ILE A 43 15.86 9.01 -3.07
C ILE A 43 16.36 7.75 -3.78
N ILE A 44 15.64 6.64 -3.67
CA ILE A 44 16.09 5.37 -4.23
C ILE A 44 16.07 5.35 -5.76
N ALA A 45 15.07 5.98 -6.40
CA ALA A 45 15.04 6.12 -7.84
C ALA A 45 16.17 7.03 -8.34
N GLY A 46 16.49 8.11 -7.62
CA GLY A 46 17.63 8.97 -7.90
C GLY A 46 18.96 8.21 -7.80
N ASN A 47 19.14 7.41 -6.75
CA ASN A 47 20.33 6.57 -6.58
C ASN A 47 20.46 5.55 -7.73
N TYR A 48 19.36 4.94 -8.15
CA TYR A 48 19.36 4.04 -9.31
C TYR A 48 19.72 4.75 -10.62
N MET A 49 19.20 5.96 -10.84
CA MET A 49 19.57 6.78 -12.01
C MET A 49 21.04 7.22 -11.97
N GLY A 50 21.58 7.50 -10.79
CA GLY A 50 23.01 7.77 -10.57
C GLY A 50 23.88 6.56 -10.89
N TYR A 51 23.49 5.37 -10.38
CA TYR A 51 24.13 4.10 -10.70
C TYR A 51 24.11 3.78 -12.21
N ALA A 52 23.01 4.08 -12.89
CA ALA A 52 22.90 3.88 -14.34
C ALA A 52 23.87 4.78 -15.14
N ASN A 53 24.41 5.83 -14.52
CA ASN A 53 25.45 6.71 -15.06
C ASN A 53 25.21 7.14 -16.51
N GLY A 54 24.01 7.68 -16.79
CA GLY A 54 23.64 8.17 -18.11
C GLY A 54 23.14 7.12 -19.11
N ARG A 55 23.12 5.84 -18.75
CA ARG A 55 22.52 4.78 -19.58
C ARG A 55 21.00 4.81 -19.48
N ASN A 56 20.34 4.39 -20.56
CA ASN A 56 18.89 4.31 -20.60
C ASN A 56 18.37 3.14 -19.76
N VAL A 57 17.33 3.40 -18.96
CA VAL A 57 16.69 2.43 -18.07
C VAL A 57 15.24 2.20 -18.48
N GLN A 58 14.64 1.10 -18.05
CA GLN A 58 13.24 0.83 -18.34
C GLN A 58 12.34 1.58 -17.32
N ILE A 59 11.18 2.10 -17.76
CA ILE A 59 10.32 2.99 -16.95
C ILE A 59 9.84 2.40 -15.61
N PHE A 60 9.67 1.08 -15.50
CA PHE A 60 9.23 0.39 -14.28
C PHE A 60 10.38 0.01 -13.35
N GLU A 61 11.63 0.02 -13.81
CA GLU A 61 12.77 -0.42 -13.00
C GLU A 61 12.94 0.35 -11.69
N PRO A 62 12.88 1.69 -11.68
CA PRO A 62 13.14 2.42 -10.44
C PRO A 62 12.08 2.13 -9.37
N VAL A 63 10.80 1.99 -9.74
CA VAL A 63 9.74 1.64 -8.78
C VAL A 63 9.82 0.19 -8.31
N ILE A 64 10.25 -0.73 -9.19
CA ILE A 64 10.45 -2.13 -8.81
C ILE A 64 11.54 -2.24 -7.75
N ILE A 65 12.67 -1.55 -7.98
CA ILE A 65 13.79 -1.53 -7.03
C ILE A 65 13.36 -0.88 -5.72
N ALA A 66 12.69 0.29 -5.79
CA ALA A 66 12.24 1.03 -4.61
C ALA A 66 11.34 0.22 -3.67
N LEU A 67 10.39 -0.52 -4.23
CA LEU A 67 9.41 -1.28 -3.44
C LEU A 67 9.88 -2.68 -3.07
N SER A 68 10.91 -3.20 -3.75
CA SER A 68 11.54 -4.48 -3.42
C SER A 68 12.60 -4.35 -2.32
N ASP A 69 13.14 -3.15 -2.12
CA ASP A 69 14.07 -2.87 -1.03
C ASP A 69 13.29 -2.70 0.30
N PRO A 70 13.54 -3.55 1.30
CA PRO A 70 12.91 -3.43 2.62
C PRO A 70 13.20 -2.10 3.30
N SER A 71 14.41 -1.56 3.14
CA SER A 71 14.85 -0.34 3.83
C SER A 71 14.04 0.89 3.43
N TYR A 72 13.55 0.94 2.19
CA TYR A 72 12.69 2.02 1.70
C TYR A 72 11.21 1.66 1.74
N SER A 73 10.84 0.43 1.41
CA SER A 73 9.42 0.02 1.36
C SER A 73 8.71 0.11 2.72
N ILE A 74 9.44 0.01 3.84
CA ILE A 74 8.91 0.28 5.20
C ILE A 74 8.40 1.72 5.30
N PHE A 75 9.23 2.69 4.92
CA PHE A 75 8.88 4.11 5.03
C PHE A 75 7.83 4.53 3.99
N ILE A 76 7.84 3.92 2.80
CA ILE A 76 6.77 4.09 1.82
C ILE A 76 5.45 3.58 2.40
N MET A 77 5.42 2.39 3.00
CA MET A 77 4.21 1.90 3.68
C MET A 77 3.79 2.80 4.85
N LEU A 78 4.75 3.30 5.63
CA LEU A 78 4.49 4.23 6.73
C LEU A 78 3.86 5.54 6.25
N GLY A 79 4.33 6.08 5.12
CA GLY A 79 3.73 7.24 4.47
C GLY A 79 2.26 6.99 4.13
N LEU A 80 1.94 5.83 3.56
CA LEU A 80 0.56 5.44 3.28
C LEU A 80 -0.29 5.28 4.56
N LEU A 81 0.22 4.61 5.60
CA LEU A 81 -0.45 4.49 6.90
C LEU A 81 -0.72 5.87 7.50
N LEU A 82 0.23 6.80 7.38
CA LEU A 82 0.08 8.17 7.85
C LEU A 82 -1.07 8.87 7.13
N THR A 83 -1.21 8.72 5.80
CA THR A 83 -2.31 9.39 5.05
C THR A 83 -3.70 9.07 5.61
N LEU A 84 -3.88 7.86 6.14
CA LEU A 84 -5.17 7.33 6.59
C LEU A 84 -5.24 7.13 8.11
N LEU A 85 -4.35 7.77 8.89
CA LEU A 85 -4.28 7.58 10.35
C LEU A 85 -5.62 7.92 11.04
N ASP A 86 -6.39 8.91 10.60
CA ASP A 86 -7.64 9.25 11.30
C ASP A 86 -8.85 8.40 10.87
N ALA A 87 -8.64 7.26 10.21
CA ALA A 87 -9.72 6.33 9.91
C ALA A 87 -10.27 5.69 11.22
N PRO A 88 -11.59 5.65 11.48
CA PRO A 88 -12.69 6.20 10.70
C PRO A 88 -12.72 7.74 10.77
N PHE A 89 -12.73 8.41 9.61
CA PHE A 89 -12.77 9.88 9.51
C PHE A 89 -14.13 10.40 10.01
N ILE A 90 -14.27 10.51 11.32
CA ILE A 90 -15.47 10.97 12.01
C ILE A 90 -15.31 12.48 12.24
N ASN A 91 -16.11 13.26 11.54
CA ASN A 91 -16.16 14.72 11.68
C ASN A 91 -17.60 15.19 11.94
N ALA A 92 -17.80 16.50 12.09
CA ALA A 92 -19.12 17.08 12.32
C ALA A 92 -20.17 16.73 11.23
N ARG A 93 -19.73 16.35 10.02
CA ARG A 93 -20.60 15.95 8.90
C ARG A 93 -20.98 14.46 8.96
N THR A 94 -20.23 13.63 9.68
CA THR A 94 -20.45 12.17 9.76
C THR A 94 -21.86 11.79 10.25
N PRO A 95 -22.43 12.40 11.31
CA PRO A 95 -23.81 12.11 11.71
C PRO A 95 -24.83 12.39 10.59
N TYR A 96 -24.66 13.47 9.83
CA TYR A 96 -25.53 13.83 8.71
C TYR A 96 -25.41 12.82 7.54
N LEU A 97 -24.20 12.34 7.25
CA LEU A 97 -23.98 11.32 6.23
C LEU A 97 -24.59 9.97 6.61
N VAL A 98 -24.47 9.59 7.89
CA VAL A 98 -25.01 8.33 8.42
C VAL A 98 -26.55 8.35 8.45
N THR A 99 -27.16 9.48 8.85
CA THR A 99 -28.63 9.62 8.92
C THR A 99 -29.30 9.66 7.55
N ARG A 100 -28.71 10.35 6.56
CA ARG A 100 -29.27 10.46 5.20
C ARG A 100 -29.02 9.23 4.30
N GLY A 101 -27.93 8.51 4.52
CA GLY A 101 -27.58 7.31 3.75
C GLY A 101 -27.96 6.03 4.47
N SER A 102 -27.03 5.54 5.29
CA SER A 102 -27.19 4.52 6.32
C SER A 102 -25.80 4.27 6.93
N ARG A 103 -25.74 3.64 8.12
CA ARG A 103 -24.48 3.17 8.72
C ARG A 103 -23.68 2.27 7.75
N LYS A 104 -24.37 1.36 7.06
CA LYS A 104 -23.76 0.44 6.08
C LYS A 104 -23.21 1.18 4.86
N SER A 105 -23.96 2.15 4.33
CA SER A 105 -23.50 2.96 3.20
C SER A 105 -22.30 3.83 3.56
N TRP A 106 -22.27 4.39 4.77
CA TRP A 106 -21.13 5.18 5.24
C TRP A 106 -19.88 4.30 5.44
N TYR A 107 -20.04 3.12 6.05
CA TYR A 107 -18.96 2.14 6.23
C TYR A 107 -18.36 1.72 4.89
N SER A 108 -19.20 1.29 3.94
CA SER A 108 -18.76 0.93 2.60
C SER A 108 -18.17 2.11 1.82
N GLY A 109 -18.71 3.32 1.97
CA GLY A 109 -18.17 4.53 1.34
C GLY A 109 -16.79 4.92 1.86
N THR A 110 -16.56 4.75 3.16
CA THR A 110 -15.27 5.04 3.79
C THR A 110 -14.22 3.99 3.42
N LEU A 111 -14.59 2.70 3.39
CA LEU A 111 -13.73 1.64 2.85
C LEU A 111 -13.36 1.89 1.39
N PHE A 112 -14.34 2.26 0.57
CA PHE A 112 -14.10 2.56 -0.84
C PHE A 112 -13.14 3.75 -1.00
N TYR A 113 -13.31 4.81 -0.21
CA TYR A 113 -12.35 5.91 -0.14
C TYR A 113 -10.93 5.42 0.18
N MET A 114 -10.74 4.63 1.24
CA MET A 114 -9.43 4.11 1.62
C MET A 114 -8.78 3.29 0.49
N TYR A 115 -9.52 2.40 -0.17
CA TYR A 115 -8.96 1.62 -1.28
C TYR A 115 -8.60 2.49 -2.50
N THR A 116 -9.43 3.50 -2.82
CA THR A 116 -9.06 4.46 -3.86
C THR A 116 -7.83 5.28 -3.49
N GLN A 117 -7.67 5.65 -2.21
CA GLN A 117 -6.49 6.36 -1.71
C GLN A 117 -5.22 5.52 -1.88
N ILE A 118 -5.26 4.22 -1.58
CA ILE A 118 -4.13 3.30 -1.78
C ILE A 118 -3.70 3.28 -3.25
N ILE A 119 -4.66 3.15 -4.17
CA ILE A 119 -4.37 3.11 -5.61
C ILE A 119 -3.74 4.42 -6.08
N VAL A 120 -4.31 5.56 -5.68
CA VAL A 120 -3.77 6.89 -6.01
C VAL A 120 -2.38 7.08 -5.42
N TYR A 121 -2.14 6.63 -4.19
CA TYR A 121 -0.84 6.66 -3.55
C TYR A 121 0.23 5.94 -4.36
N TYR A 122 0.01 4.66 -4.70
CA TYR A 122 0.99 3.92 -5.50
C TYR A 122 1.13 4.45 -6.93
N ALA A 123 0.06 4.99 -7.53
CA ALA A 123 0.14 5.66 -8.83
C ALA A 123 1.03 6.92 -8.79
N LEU A 124 0.93 7.72 -7.73
CA LEU A 124 1.79 8.89 -7.52
C LEU A 124 3.23 8.50 -7.21
N ILE A 125 3.45 7.44 -6.43
CA ILE A 125 4.79 6.88 -6.20
C ILE A 125 5.42 6.45 -7.53
N PHE A 126 4.67 5.74 -8.38
CA PHE A 126 5.15 5.39 -9.71
C PHE A 126 5.44 6.63 -10.57
N ALA A 127 4.53 7.60 -10.63
CA ALA A 127 4.76 8.83 -11.39
C ALA A 127 6.00 9.60 -10.91
N ALA A 128 6.23 9.67 -9.59
CA ALA A 128 7.41 10.27 -9.00
C ALA A 128 8.70 9.56 -9.46
N THR A 129 8.71 8.22 -9.52
CA THR A 129 9.86 7.49 -10.06
C THR A 129 10.13 7.78 -11.53
N VAL A 130 9.09 7.94 -12.34
CA VAL A 130 9.25 8.28 -13.77
C VAL A 130 9.83 9.69 -13.92
N ALA A 131 9.44 10.61 -13.04
CA ALA A 131 9.90 12.00 -13.07
C ALA A 131 11.41 12.13 -12.80
N THR A 132 12.07 11.20 -12.10
CA THR A 132 13.51 11.30 -11.79
C THR A 132 14.40 11.18 -13.02
N GLY A 133 13.92 10.55 -14.09
CA GLY A 133 14.77 10.19 -15.23
C GLY A 133 14.04 10.08 -16.56
N PHE A 134 12.90 10.77 -16.72
CA PHE A 134 11.99 10.64 -17.87
C PHE A 134 12.70 10.66 -19.23
N SER A 135 13.70 11.54 -19.42
CA SER A 135 14.46 11.67 -20.69
C SER A 135 15.35 10.47 -21.03
N ARG A 136 15.63 9.60 -20.06
CA ARG A 136 16.50 8.42 -20.19
C ARG A 136 15.73 7.10 -20.01
N MET A 137 14.40 7.17 -20.00
CA MET A 137 13.54 6.00 -19.81
C MET A 137 12.98 5.51 -21.13
N TYR A 138 13.01 4.18 -21.32
CA TYR A 138 12.37 3.54 -22.47
C TYR A 138 11.17 2.68 -22.04
N LEU A 139 10.19 2.58 -22.96
CA LEU A 139 8.93 1.86 -22.72
C LEU A 139 8.99 0.37 -23.11
N ARG A 140 9.98 -0.05 -23.90
CA ARG A 140 10.16 -1.45 -24.30
C ARG A 140 10.19 -2.36 -23.08
N ASN A 141 9.41 -3.44 -23.11
CA ASN A 141 9.27 -4.38 -22.01
C ASN A 141 10.45 -5.38 -21.93
N SER A 142 11.64 -4.85 -21.70
CA SER A 142 12.89 -5.60 -21.52
C SER A 142 13.67 -4.96 -20.39
N TRP A 143 14.37 -5.75 -19.58
CA TRP A 143 15.27 -5.21 -18.56
C TRP A 143 16.45 -4.46 -19.19
N SER A 144 16.87 -3.39 -18.54
CA SER A 144 18.09 -2.67 -18.85
C SER A 144 19.28 -3.49 -18.40
N VAL A 145 20.42 -3.22 -19.03
CA VAL A 145 21.70 -3.82 -18.63
C VAL A 145 22.01 -3.46 -17.16
N MET A 146 21.56 -2.29 -16.68
CA MET A 146 21.82 -1.83 -15.32
C MET A 146 20.99 -2.62 -14.31
N ALA A 147 19.70 -2.84 -14.57
CA ALA A 147 18.86 -3.71 -13.73
C ALA A 147 19.40 -5.14 -13.70
N TYR A 148 19.81 -5.68 -14.85
CA TYR A 148 20.40 -7.02 -14.93
C TYR A 148 21.69 -7.13 -14.11
N ARG A 149 22.60 -6.17 -14.24
CA ARG A 149 23.86 -6.13 -13.45
C ARG A 149 23.59 -5.99 -11.96
N LEU A 150 22.68 -5.11 -11.56
CA LEU A 150 22.30 -4.94 -10.16
C LEU A 150 21.73 -6.23 -9.58
N ALA A 151 20.86 -6.92 -10.33
CA ALA A 151 20.21 -8.14 -9.87
C ALA A 151 21.09 -9.38 -9.82
N THR A 152 22.06 -9.49 -10.73
CA THR A 152 22.87 -10.71 -10.90
C THR A 152 24.28 -10.56 -10.36
N GLN A 153 24.95 -9.45 -10.65
CA GLN A 153 26.36 -9.23 -10.28
C GLN A 153 26.50 -8.58 -8.92
N ARG A 154 25.48 -7.82 -8.47
CA ARG A 154 25.45 -7.13 -7.16
C ARG A 154 26.79 -6.45 -6.82
N PRO A 155 27.30 -5.55 -7.69
CA PRO A 155 28.60 -4.95 -7.48
C PRO A 155 28.64 -4.20 -6.15
N MET A 156 29.73 -4.32 -5.39
CA MET A 156 29.87 -3.71 -4.07
C MET A 156 29.58 -2.21 -4.09
N ASP A 157 30.07 -1.50 -5.11
CA ASP A 157 29.82 -0.07 -5.33
C ASP A 157 28.33 0.30 -5.39
N ALA A 158 27.46 -0.58 -5.91
CA ALA A 158 26.02 -0.31 -5.95
C ALA A 158 25.42 -0.27 -4.54
N LEU A 159 25.90 -1.11 -3.63
CA LEU A 159 25.46 -1.11 -2.24
C LEU A 159 26.14 0.00 -1.43
N GLU A 160 27.47 0.13 -1.53
CA GLU A 160 28.26 1.05 -0.70
C GLU A 160 28.08 2.53 -1.07
N ILE A 161 28.05 2.84 -2.37
CA ILE A 161 27.95 4.23 -2.86
C ILE A 161 26.49 4.64 -3.02
N TRP A 162 25.66 3.74 -3.58
CA TRP A 162 24.29 4.07 -3.98
C TRP A 162 23.22 3.50 -3.06
N GLY A 163 23.57 2.64 -2.10
CA GLY A 163 22.60 2.04 -1.18
C GLY A 163 21.59 1.13 -1.88
N LEU A 164 21.94 0.55 -3.03
CA LEU A 164 21.06 -0.29 -3.83
C LEU A 164 21.31 -1.77 -3.53
N ASP A 165 20.27 -2.46 -3.06
CA ASP A 165 20.23 -3.92 -2.99
C ASP A 165 19.01 -4.45 -3.75
N PHE A 166 19.26 -5.31 -4.75
CA PHE A 166 18.19 -5.97 -5.49
C PHE A 166 18.53 -7.42 -5.77
N ASP A 167 18.22 -8.33 -4.84
CA ASP A 167 18.41 -9.77 -5.03
C ASP A 167 17.28 -10.37 -5.89
N ALA A 168 17.46 -10.38 -7.21
CA ALA A 168 16.39 -10.75 -8.14
C ALA A 168 16.89 -11.46 -9.41
N SER A 169 18.06 -12.11 -9.36
CA SER A 169 18.67 -12.80 -10.51
C SER A 169 17.71 -13.77 -11.21
N ALA A 170 17.09 -14.67 -10.43
CA ALA A 170 16.11 -15.63 -10.93
C ALA A 170 14.88 -14.94 -11.52
N LEU A 171 14.38 -13.88 -10.87
CA LEU A 171 13.19 -13.15 -11.30
C LEU A 171 13.40 -12.47 -12.66
N ILE A 172 14.52 -11.75 -12.83
CA ILE A 172 14.85 -11.05 -14.08
C ILE A 172 15.03 -12.02 -15.24
N SER A 173 15.50 -13.24 -14.98
CA SER A 173 15.75 -14.24 -16.04
C SER A 173 14.46 -14.81 -16.66
N VAL A 174 13.33 -14.78 -15.95
CA VAL A 174 12.07 -15.40 -16.38
C VAL A 174 10.98 -14.38 -16.68
N LEU A 175 10.89 -13.30 -15.90
CA LEU A 175 9.81 -12.33 -15.99
C LEU A 175 10.27 -11.00 -16.59
N SER A 176 9.43 -10.41 -17.44
CA SER A 176 9.65 -9.07 -17.98
C SER A 176 9.38 -7.97 -16.94
N PRO A 177 9.95 -6.76 -17.09
CA PRO A 177 9.74 -5.65 -16.15
C PRO A 177 8.26 -5.33 -15.92
N ALA A 178 7.44 -5.28 -16.98
CA ALA A 178 6.02 -4.98 -16.86
C ALA A 178 5.26 -6.03 -16.03
N ARG A 179 5.60 -7.32 -16.16
CA ARG A 179 4.98 -8.39 -15.37
C ARG A 179 5.36 -8.25 -13.89
N VAL A 180 6.63 -8.03 -13.60
CA VAL A 180 7.12 -7.81 -12.23
C VAL A 180 6.46 -6.59 -11.61
N PHE A 181 6.36 -5.48 -12.34
CA PHE A 181 5.65 -4.28 -11.91
C PHE A 181 4.20 -4.55 -11.53
N LEU A 182 3.42 -5.21 -12.40
CA LEU A 182 2.01 -5.49 -12.14
C LEU A 182 1.81 -6.41 -10.92
N ILE A 183 2.63 -7.45 -10.79
CA ILE A 183 2.60 -8.37 -9.64
C ILE A 183 2.95 -7.60 -8.36
N LEU A 184 4.03 -6.82 -8.38
CA LEU A 184 4.48 -6.03 -7.23
C LEU A 184 3.42 -5.01 -6.80
N MET A 185 2.86 -4.24 -7.74
CA MET A 185 1.77 -3.29 -7.45
C MET A 185 0.56 -3.99 -6.83
N CYS A 186 0.15 -5.13 -7.40
CA CYS A 186 -0.97 -5.92 -6.88
C CYS A 186 -0.71 -6.35 -5.43
N LEU A 187 0.47 -6.93 -5.15
CA LEU A 187 0.84 -7.38 -3.81
C LEU A 187 0.91 -6.22 -2.80
N GLN A 188 1.49 -5.09 -3.18
CA GLN A 188 1.60 -3.91 -2.32
C GLN A 188 0.21 -3.33 -2.00
N ILE A 189 -0.67 -3.18 -3.01
CA ILE A 189 -2.05 -2.71 -2.82
C ILE A 189 -2.83 -3.65 -1.88
N LEU A 190 -2.74 -4.97 -2.10
CA LEU A 190 -3.44 -5.96 -1.26
C LEU A 190 -2.92 -5.97 0.17
N TYR A 191 -1.60 -5.87 0.35
CA TYR A 191 -0.98 -5.79 1.68
C TYR A 191 -1.41 -4.52 2.42
N SER A 192 -1.37 -3.36 1.77
CA SER A 192 -1.87 -2.11 2.34
C SER A 192 -3.36 -2.17 2.67
N ALA A 193 -4.16 -2.80 1.82
CA ALA A 193 -5.59 -2.97 2.05
C ALA A 193 -5.86 -3.76 3.34
N VAL A 194 -5.10 -4.83 3.61
CA VAL A 194 -5.20 -5.58 4.87
C VAL A 194 -4.86 -4.70 6.07
N LEU A 195 -3.73 -3.98 6.03
CA LEU A 195 -3.31 -3.13 7.15
C LEU A 195 -4.32 -2.02 7.45
N LEU A 196 -4.78 -1.30 6.42
CA LEU A 196 -5.69 -0.17 6.56
C LEU A 196 -7.10 -0.61 6.95
N THR A 197 -7.56 -1.76 6.44
CA THR A 197 -8.83 -2.35 6.88
C THR A 197 -8.76 -2.79 8.34
N THR A 198 -7.62 -3.33 8.78
CA THR A 198 -7.36 -3.68 10.19
C THR A 198 -7.43 -2.42 11.07
N ALA A 199 -6.70 -1.37 10.69
CA ALA A 199 -6.71 -0.09 11.41
C ALA A 199 -8.13 0.46 11.53
N TYR A 200 -8.85 0.54 10.41
CA TYR A 200 -10.20 1.07 10.35
C TYR A 200 -11.18 0.29 11.23
N VAL A 201 -11.18 -1.05 11.14
CA VAL A 201 -12.11 -1.89 11.91
C VAL A 201 -11.83 -1.82 13.42
N ILE A 202 -10.58 -1.78 13.83
CA ILE A 202 -10.22 -1.65 15.26
C ILE A 202 -10.56 -0.25 15.78
N ASN A 203 -10.24 0.81 15.03
CA ASN A 203 -10.57 2.20 15.40
C ASN A 203 -12.08 2.47 15.41
N MET A 204 -12.89 1.66 14.70
CA MET A 204 -14.35 1.73 14.85
C MET A 204 -14.84 1.17 16.18
N ASN A 205 -14.13 0.21 16.77
CA ASN A 205 -14.51 -0.42 18.04
C ASN A 205 -14.05 0.40 19.25
N HIS A 206 -12.86 1.01 19.14
CA HIS A 206 -12.27 1.83 20.19
C HIS A 206 -12.21 3.27 19.71
N ARG A 207 -12.75 4.25 20.46
CA ARG A 207 -12.75 5.69 20.10
C ARG A 207 -11.34 6.34 20.06
N ASN A 208 -10.29 5.54 19.98
CA ASN A 208 -8.88 5.92 20.04
C ASN A 208 -8.16 5.38 18.80
N SER A 209 -6.99 5.93 18.49
CA SER A 209 -6.10 5.54 17.37
C SER A 209 -5.47 4.13 17.51
N ALA A 210 -6.05 3.23 18.32
CA ALA A 210 -5.51 1.91 18.68
C ALA A 210 -5.31 0.99 17.46
N GLY A 211 -6.20 1.05 16.49
CA GLY A 211 -6.10 0.36 15.21
C GLY A 211 -4.93 0.82 14.36
N ASN A 212 -4.57 2.11 14.38
CA ASN A 212 -3.39 2.59 13.66
C ASN A 212 -2.11 2.05 14.29
N PHE A 213 -2.05 2.04 15.63
CA PHE A 213 -0.96 1.39 16.35
C PHE A 213 -0.89 -0.11 16.05
N ALA A 214 -2.03 -0.80 15.98
CA ALA A 214 -2.08 -2.22 15.63
C ALA A 214 -1.58 -2.48 14.19
N ALA A 215 -1.99 -1.67 13.21
CA ALA A 215 -1.53 -1.79 11.83
C ALA A 215 -0.04 -1.46 11.68
N LEU A 216 0.44 -0.42 12.37
CA LEU A 216 1.86 -0.07 12.43
C LEU A 216 2.67 -1.20 13.06
N LEU A 217 2.22 -1.74 14.19
CA LEU A 217 2.88 -2.86 14.87
C LEU A 217 2.91 -4.10 13.98
N LEU A 218 1.80 -4.43 13.32
CA LEU A 218 1.73 -5.55 12.37
C LEU A 218 2.72 -5.38 11.21
N HIS A 219 2.88 -4.15 10.70
CA HIS A 219 3.87 -3.84 9.68
C HIS A 219 5.31 -4.01 10.20
N LEU A 220 5.64 -3.39 11.33
CA LEU A 220 6.98 -3.42 11.92
C LEU A 220 7.40 -4.85 12.33
N VAL A 221 6.50 -5.61 12.96
CA VAL A 221 6.75 -7.03 13.31
C VAL A 221 6.99 -7.85 12.04
N GLY A 222 6.20 -7.63 10.98
CA GLY A 222 6.38 -8.32 9.70
C GLY A 222 7.74 -8.04 9.06
N VAL A 223 8.23 -6.81 9.19
CA VAL A 223 9.55 -6.36 8.71
C VAL A 223 10.68 -6.96 9.53
N VAL A 224 10.55 -6.99 10.86
CA VAL A 224 11.53 -7.62 11.75
C VAL A 224 11.66 -9.11 11.42
N ILE A 225 10.52 -9.80 11.24
CA ILE A 225 10.50 -11.22 10.82
C ILE A 225 11.19 -11.38 9.45
N TYR A 226 10.93 -10.48 8.50
CA TYR A 226 11.56 -10.53 7.18
C TYR A 226 13.09 -10.43 7.26
N LYS A 227 13.62 -9.49 8.06
CA LYS A 227 15.07 -9.26 8.22
C LYS A 227 15.75 -10.28 9.14
N SER A 228 15.01 -10.97 9.99
CA SER A 228 15.56 -11.95 10.94
C SER A 228 16.22 -13.16 10.25
N VAL A 229 17.19 -13.79 10.92
CA VAL A 229 17.81 -15.04 10.43
C VAL A 229 17.06 -16.30 10.93
N GLY A 230 16.49 -16.26 12.14
CA GLY A 230 16.05 -17.45 12.90
C GLY A 230 14.56 -17.84 12.89
N PHE A 231 13.71 -17.23 12.06
CA PHE A 231 12.24 -17.43 12.15
C PHE A 231 11.60 -18.11 10.91
N GLY A 232 12.13 -19.25 10.47
CA GLY A 232 11.69 -19.92 9.23
C GLY A 232 10.17 -20.16 9.11
N PHE A 233 9.50 -20.58 10.19
CA PHE A 233 8.04 -20.76 10.20
C PHE A 233 7.28 -19.42 10.20
N LEU A 234 7.67 -18.46 11.05
CA LEU A 234 6.99 -17.15 11.11
C LEU A 234 7.17 -16.34 9.82
N LYS A 235 8.28 -16.53 9.11
CA LYS A 235 8.52 -15.96 7.78
C LYS A 235 7.46 -16.39 6.77
N LYS A 236 6.99 -17.64 6.84
CA LYS A 236 5.86 -18.11 6.01
C LYS A 236 4.54 -17.45 6.40
N LEU A 237 4.35 -17.06 7.66
CA LEU A 237 3.13 -16.39 8.12
C LEU A 237 3.16 -14.87 7.91
N SER A 238 4.34 -14.26 7.76
CA SER A 238 4.50 -12.82 7.63
C SER A 238 3.81 -12.29 6.37
N LEU A 239 2.78 -11.45 6.57
CA LEU A 239 2.08 -10.76 5.50
C LEU A 239 2.97 -9.77 4.75
N TYR A 240 3.97 -9.19 5.41
CA TYR A 240 4.95 -8.32 4.76
C TYR A 240 5.90 -9.11 3.87
N GLN A 241 6.38 -10.27 4.32
CA GLN A 241 7.24 -11.09 3.45
C GLN A 241 6.51 -11.57 2.19
N ARG A 242 5.21 -11.88 2.31
CA ARG A 242 4.36 -12.24 1.17
C ARG A 242 4.14 -11.10 0.17
N SER A 243 4.37 -9.84 0.56
CA SER A 243 4.27 -8.71 -0.37
C SER A 243 5.55 -8.47 -1.16
N GLN A 244 6.66 -9.09 -0.75
CA GLN A 244 7.98 -8.93 -1.35
C GLN A 244 8.21 -9.94 -2.47
N ILE A 245 8.19 -9.48 -3.72
CA ILE A 245 8.28 -10.35 -4.90
C ILE A 245 9.63 -11.10 -4.99
N THR A 246 10.70 -10.53 -4.44
CA THR A 246 12.05 -11.13 -4.43
C THR A 246 12.14 -12.43 -3.63
N LYS A 247 11.13 -12.76 -2.81
CA LYS A 247 11.10 -14.01 -2.01
C LYS A 247 10.27 -15.13 -2.63
N TYR A 248 9.70 -14.91 -3.81
CA TYR A 248 8.96 -15.93 -4.52
C TYR A 248 9.90 -16.94 -5.16
N THR A 249 9.52 -18.21 -5.14
CA THR A 249 10.22 -19.24 -5.89
C THR A 249 9.95 -19.05 -7.38
N VAL A 250 11.02 -18.92 -8.16
CA VAL A 250 10.96 -18.75 -9.61
C VAL A 250 11.23 -20.10 -10.29
N THR A 251 10.40 -20.43 -11.27
CA THR A 251 10.51 -21.60 -12.15
C THR A 251 10.58 -21.13 -13.60
N GLU A 252 10.90 -22.00 -14.54
CA GLU A 252 10.90 -21.65 -15.97
C GLU A 252 9.55 -21.12 -16.47
N SER A 253 8.44 -21.58 -15.87
CA SER A 253 7.09 -21.14 -16.21
C SER A 253 6.66 -19.81 -15.57
N GLY A 254 7.43 -19.27 -14.61
CA GLY A 254 7.10 -18.07 -13.84
C GLY A 254 7.24 -18.26 -12.33
N ILE A 255 6.49 -17.47 -11.56
CA ILE A 255 6.55 -17.48 -10.08
C ILE A 255 5.50 -18.40 -9.47
N VAL A 256 5.90 -19.12 -8.42
CA VAL A 256 5.02 -20.05 -7.68
C VAL A 256 4.48 -19.36 -6.43
N GLY A 257 3.19 -19.58 -6.13
CA GLY A 257 2.53 -19.08 -4.91
C GLY A 257 1.95 -17.66 -5.02
N PHE A 258 1.99 -17.03 -6.19
CA PHE A 258 1.36 -15.71 -6.40
C PHE A 258 -0.14 -15.74 -6.17
N VAL A 259 -0.84 -16.68 -6.82
CA VAL A 259 -2.29 -16.84 -6.68
C VAL A 259 -2.67 -17.14 -5.22
N ASP A 260 -1.92 -18.02 -4.56
CA ASP A 260 -2.14 -18.36 -3.15
C ASP A 260 -2.02 -17.14 -2.24
N ASN A 261 -0.99 -16.30 -2.46
CA ASN A 261 -0.80 -15.07 -1.68
C ASN A 261 -1.92 -14.05 -1.92
N VAL A 262 -2.38 -13.89 -3.16
CA VAL A 262 -3.54 -13.05 -3.49
C VAL A 262 -4.78 -13.56 -2.74
N LEU A 263 -5.06 -14.85 -2.79
CA LEU A 263 -6.19 -15.47 -2.08
C LEU A 263 -6.08 -15.26 -0.57
N ILE A 264 -4.89 -15.41 0.01
CA ILE A 264 -4.65 -15.16 1.45
C ILE A 264 -4.99 -13.72 1.81
N TYR A 265 -4.52 -12.72 1.06
CA TYR A 265 -4.87 -11.32 1.34
C TYR A 265 -6.38 -11.06 1.23
N LEU A 266 -7.04 -11.64 0.22
CA LEU A 266 -8.48 -11.50 0.04
C LEU A 266 -9.27 -12.15 1.18
N ILE A 267 -8.89 -13.36 1.61
CA ILE A 267 -9.50 -14.08 2.73
C ILE A 267 -9.31 -13.30 4.02
N VAL A 268 -8.09 -12.87 4.33
CA VAL A 268 -7.79 -12.08 5.54
C VAL A 268 -8.59 -10.79 5.54
N THR A 269 -8.62 -10.05 4.43
CA THR A 269 -9.43 -8.84 4.30
C THR A 269 -10.92 -9.13 4.50
N ALA A 270 -11.45 -10.20 3.90
CA ALA A 270 -12.85 -10.59 4.03
C ALA A 270 -13.22 -10.94 5.48
N VAL A 271 -12.34 -11.64 6.20
CA VAL A 271 -12.51 -11.96 7.63
C VAL A 271 -12.55 -10.67 8.47
N ILE A 272 -11.62 -9.73 8.24
CA ILE A 272 -11.59 -8.45 8.96
C ILE A 272 -12.88 -7.64 8.66
N LEU A 273 -13.32 -7.60 7.40
CA LEU A 273 -14.56 -6.92 7.01
C LEU A 273 -15.81 -7.56 7.63
N ALA A 274 -15.83 -8.89 7.75
CA ALA A 274 -16.92 -9.61 8.43
C ALA A 274 -17.00 -9.22 9.91
N ALA A 275 -15.85 -9.17 10.60
CA ALA A 275 -15.76 -8.67 11.97
C ALA A 275 -16.23 -7.20 12.07
N GLY A 276 -15.79 -6.34 11.15
CA GLY A 276 -16.20 -4.94 11.10
C GLY A 276 -17.72 -4.74 10.94
N ARG A 277 -18.40 -5.61 10.18
CA ARG A 277 -19.87 -5.58 10.06
C ARG A 277 -20.61 -5.90 11.36
N ILE A 278 -20.02 -6.73 12.22
CA ILE A 278 -20.58 -7.06 13.54
C ILE A 278 -20.43 -5.84 14.47
N ILE A 279 -19.24 -5.23 14.48
CA ILE A 279 -18.92 -4.04 15.29
C ILE A 279 -19.79 -2.84 14.87
N LEU A 280 -20.05 -2.67 13.56
CA LEU A 280 -20.85 -1.57 13.01
C LEU A 280 -22.25 -1.42 13.65
N LYS A 281 -22.83 -2.52 14.15
CA LYS A 281 -24.14 -2.50 14.83
C LYS A 281 -24.12 -1.71 16.14
N HIS A 282 -22.99 -1.74 16.84
CA HIS A 282 -22.83 -1.19 18.19
C HIS A 282 -22.14 0.19 18.22
N MET A 283 -21.64 0.67 17.06
CA MET A 283 -20.97 1.96 16.99
C MET A 283 -21.95 3.14 17.18
N ASP A 284 -21.55 4.07 18.05
CA ASP A 284 -22.19 5.37 18.24
C ASP A 284 -21.42 6.45 17.46
N TYR A 285 -22.13 7.17 16.58
CA TYR A 285 -21.59 8.16 15.66
C TYR A 285 -21.84 9.60 16.13
N ASN A 286 -22.47 9.77 17.30
CA ASN A 286 -22.78 11.10 17.83
C ASN A 286 -21.51 11.75 18.39
N THR A 287 -21.02 12.75 17.67
CA THR A 287 -19.93 13.65 18.09
C THR A 287 -20.36 14.60 19.22
N GLY A 288 -21.66 14.68 19.55
CA GLY A 288 -22.23 15.62 20.53
C GLY A 288 -21.87 15.42 22.00
N ARG A 289 -21.01 14.44 22.33
CA ARG A 289 -20.35 14.36 23.66
C ARG A 289 -18.92 14.94 23.66
N ALA A 290 -18.27 15.09 22.50
CA ALA A 290 -16.90 15.60 22.41
C ALA A 290 -16.81 17.14 22.54
N GLY A 291 -17.92 17.86 22.31
CA GLY A 291 -17.99 19.32 22.50
C GLY A 291 -18.36 19.76 23.92
N ARG A 292 -18.35 18.86 24.91
CA ARG A 292 -18.61 19.19 26.33
C ARG A 292 -17.36 19.09 27.22
N GLU A 293 -16.22 18.73 26.65
CA GLU A 293 -14.93 18.62 27.35
C GLU A 293 -13.81 19.38 26.63
N LEU A 294 -14.16 20.48 25.95
CA LEU A 294 -13.22 21.53 25.55
C LEU A 294 -13.64 22.84 26.21
#